data_AF-A0A963J2M9-F1
#
_entry.id   AF-A0A963J2M9-F1
#
_cell.length_a   1.000
_cell.length_b   1.000
_cell.length_c   1.000
_cell.angle_alpha   90.00
_cell.angle_beta   90.00
_cell.angle_gamma   90.00
#
_symmetry.space_group_name_H-M   'P 1'
#
loop_
_entity.id
_entity.type
_entity.pdbx_description
1 polymer ?
#
loop_
_entity_poly.entity_id
_entity_poly.type
_entity_poly.pdbx_seq_one_letter_code
_entity_poly.pdbx_strand_id
1 'polypeptide(L)'
;MSMPRPKRFSMIREFHLADWFTLGNAVCGVGALFSSMSYLETHNVLHIYFACGLVLAALVFDVLDGRIARWRQKSSAMGRELDSLADVISFGVAPAIIAYGCGMQGLYDRIVLAYFVACGVSRLARYNVTAEQLSGDDGKVRYFEGTPIPTSIVLVAVLAL
;
A
#
# COMPACT_ATOMS: atom_id res chain seq x y z
N MET A 1 -38.55 -22.19 9.64
CA MET A 1 -37.32 -21.38 9.78
C MET A 1 -36.46 -21.61 8.53
N SER A 2 -36.60 -20.78 7.49
CA SER A 2 -35.85 -20.94 6.24
C SER A 2 -34.46 -20.30 6.37
N MET A 3 -33.40 -21.10 6.24
CA MET A 3 -32.03 -20.59 6.17
C MET A 3 -31.85 -19.78 4.88
N PRO A 4 -31.30 -18.55 4.92
CA PRO A 4 -30.99 -17.81 3.72
C PRO A 4 -29.85 -18.50 2.96
N ARG A 5 -30.06 -18.78 1.67
CA ARG A 5 -29.04 -19.36 0.78
C ARG A 5 -27.88 -18.37 0.59
N PRO A 6 -26.61 -18.80 0.63
CA PRO A 6 -25.49 -17.91 0.34
C PRO A 6 -25.55 -17.48 -1.14
N LYS A 7 -25.69 -16.17 -1.38
CA LYS A 7 -25.68 -15.59 -2.73
C LYS A 7 -24.25 -15.62 -3.28
N ARG A 8 -23.90 -16.74 -3.91
CA ARG A 8 -22.58 -17.05 -4.52
C ARG A 8 -22.12 -16.06 -5.62
N PHE A 9 -22.99 -15.14 -6.06
CA PHE A 9 -22.73 -14.18 -7.13
C PHE A 9 -22.85 -12.70 -6.68
N SER A 10 -22.56 -12.39 -5.42
CA SER A 10 -22.46 -11.00 -4.95
C SER A 10 -21.08 -10.37 -5.18
N MET A 11 -20.06 -11.18 -5.48
CA MET A 11 -18.66 -10.73 -5.56
C MET A 11 -18.33 -9.96 -6.85
N ILE A 12 -19.03 -10.27 -7.95
CA ILE A 12 -18.80 -9.63 -9.27
C ILE A 12 -19.66 -8.37 -9.44
N ARG A 13 -20.71 -8.22 -8.62
CA ARG A 13 -21.67 -7.09 -8.70
C ARG A 13 -21.27 -5.90 -7.83
N GLU A 14 -20.23 -6.06 -7.02
CA GLU A 14 -19.59 -5.03 -6.21
C GLU A 14 -18.27 -4.54 -6.81
N PHE A 15 -17.95 -4.85 -8.08
CA PHE A 15 -16.91 -4.16 -8.83
C PHE A 15 -17.32 -2.69 -8.99
N HIS A 16 -16.95 -1.91 -8.00
CA HIS A 16 -17.32 -0.52 -7.88
C HIS A 16 -16.35 0.29 -8.74
N LEU A 17 -16.79 1.42 -9.28
CA LEU A 17 -15.91 2.37 -10.01
C LEU A 17 -14.58 2.65 -9.27
N ALA A 18 -14.59 2.61 -7.93
CA ALA A 18 -13.39 2.78 -7.11
C ALA A 18 -12.34 1.69 -7.37
N ASP A 19 -12.73 0.41 -7.48
CA ASP A 19 -11.78 -0.70 -7.70
C ASP A 19 -11.02 -0.56 -9.03
N TRP A 20 -11.66 0.01 -10.05
CA TRP A 20 -11.00 0.32 -11.33
C TRP A 20 -9.95 1.42 -11.20
N PHE A 21 -10.18 2.42 -10.35
CA PHE A 21 -9.21 3.47 -10.07
C PHE A 21 -8.05 2.95 -9.22
N THR A 22 -8.34 2.10 -8.22
CA THR A 22 -7.33 1.41 -7.43
C THR A 22 -6.45 0.48 -8.27
N LEU A 23 -7.05 -0.25 -9.22
CA LEU A 23 -6.29 -0.99 -10.23
C LEU A 23 -5.45 -0.06 -11.11
N GLY A 24 -5.96 1.13 -11.44
CA GLY A 24 -5.19 2.18 -12.11
C GLY A 24 -3.97 2.64 -11.31
N ASN A 25 -4.13 2.86 -10.01
CA ASN A 25 -3.02 3.14 -9.08
C ASN A 25 -1.97 2.01 -9.14
N ALA A 26 -2.38 0.76 -8.97
CA ALA A 26 -1.48 -0.39 -9.04
C ALA A 26 -0.76 -0.51 -10.38
N VAL A 27 -1.45 -0.28 -11.50
CA VAL A 27 -0.86 -0.27 -12.85
C VAL A 27 0.18 0.83 -12.99
N CYS A 28 -0.06 2.02 -12.45
CA CYS A 28 0.92 3.10 -12.43
C CYS A 28 2.15 2.74 -11.59
N GLY A 29 1.98 2.14 -10.40
CA GLY A 29 3.07 1.66 -9.56
C GLY A 29 3.94 0.60 -10.25
N VAL A 30 3.32 -0.39 -10.89
CA VAL A 30 4.02 -1.42 -11.69
C VAL A 30 4.69 -0.81 -12.92
N GLY A 31 4.05 0.16 -13.58
CA GLY A 31 4.66 0.90 -14.68
C GLY A 31 5.93 1.64 -14.25
N ALA A 32 5.93 2.24 -13.06
CA ALA A 32 7.10 2.91 -12.50
C ALA A 32 8.25 1.93 -12.22
N LEU A 33 7.91 0.72 -11.76
CA LEU A 33 8.87 -0.37 -11.58
C LEU A 33 9.51 -0.78 -12.91
N PHE A 34 8.71 -1.03 -13.96
CA PHE A 34 9.24 -1.38 -15.28
C PHE A 34 10.09 -0.26 -15.87
N SER A 35 9.65 1.00 -15.75
CA SER A 35 10.44 2.14 -16.21
C SER A 35 11.77 2.26 -15.45
N SER A 36 11.79 2.00 -14.14
CA SER A 36 13.03 1.97 -13.34
C SER A 36 13.97 0.83 -13.74
N MET A 37 13.43 -0.33 -14.12
CA MET A 37 14.24 -1.44 -14.66
C MET A 37 14.79 -1.10 -16.05
N SER A 38 14.00 -0.50 -16.94
CA SER A 38 14.48 -0.02 -18.25
C SER A 38 15.56 1.04 -18.12
N TYR A 39 15.51 1.88 -17.09
CA TYR A 39 16.60 2.80 -16.77
C TYR A 39 17.90 2.08 -16.44
N LEU A 40 17.85 0.99 -15.66
CA LEU A 40 19.04 0.21 -15.31
C LEU A 40 19.71 -0.44 -16.53
N GLU A 41 18.93 -0.75 -17.58
CA GLU A 41 19.44 -1.33 -18.81
C GLU A 41 19.94 -0.28 -19.81
N THR A 42 19.17 0.81 -19.99
CA THR A 42 19.43 1.80 -21.05
C THR A 42 20.25 3.00 -20.55
N HIS A 43 20.32 3.21 -19.24
CA HIS A 43 20.89 4.40 -18.58
C HIS A 43 20.30 5.75 -19.06
N ASN A 44 19.11 5.72 -19.64
CA ASN A 44 18.42 6.91 -20.13
C ASN A 44 17.54 7.52 -19.02
N VAL A 45 17.94 8.69 -18.53
CA VAL A 45 17.26 9.44 -17.46
C VAL A 45 15.78 9.70 -17.71
N LEU A 46 15.32 9.67 -18.96
CA LEU A 46 13.91 9.84 -19.32
C LEU A 46 13.02 8.77 -18.67
N HIS A 47 13.54 7.55 -18.50
CA HIS A 47 12.83 6.47 -17.82
C HIS A 47 12.64 6.73 -16.32
N ILE A 48 13.59 7.39 -15.65
CA ILE A 48 13.42 7.78 -14.25
C ILE A 48 12.41 8.91 -14.10
N TYR A 49 12.45 9.92 -14.99
CA TYR A 49 11.42 10.96 -14.99
C TYR A 49 10.02 10.38 -15.23
N PHE A 50 9.90 9.42 -16.14
CA PHE A 50 8.64 8.71 -16.38
C PHE A 50 8.19 7.88 -15.18
N ALA A 51 9.11 7.18 -14.49
CA ALA A 51 8.82 6.43 -13.29
C ALA A 51 8.30 7.34 -12.15
N CYS A 52 8.97 8.47 -11.91
CA CYS A 52 8.52 9.47 -10.94
C CYS A 52 7.14 10.05 -11.32
N GLY A 53 6.93 10.35 -12.60
CA GLY A 53 5.63 10.82 -13.10
C GLY A 53 4.51 9.80 -12.88
N LEU A 54 4.79 8.51 -13.07
CA LEU A 54 3.82 7.43 -12.81
C LEU A 54 3.50 7.27 -11.33
N VAL A 55 4.46 7.42 -10.42
CA VAL A 55 4.19 7.43 -8.97
C VAL A 55 3.29 8.61 -8.59
N LEU A 56 3.50 9.79 -9.18
CA LEU A 56 2.61 10.94 -8.97
C LEU A 56 1.22 10.70 -9.56
N ALA A 57 1.12 10.05 -10.72
CA ALA A 57 -0.15 9.67 -11.31
C ALA A 57 -0.91 8.66 -10.44
N ALA A 58 -0.21 7.68 -9.88
CA ALA A 58 -0.74 6.74 -8.88
C ALA A 58 -1.35 7.48 -7.68
N LEU A 59 -0.68 8.51 -7.16
CA LEU A 59 -1.21 9.37 -6.09
C LEU A 59 -2.49 10.10 -6.48
N VAL A 60 -2.59 10.57 -7.71
CA VAL A 60 -3.82 11.19 -8.20
C VAL A 60 -4.95 10.15 -8.23
N PHE A 61 -4.69 8.93 -8.70
CA PHE A 61 -5.69 7.87 -8.73
C PHE A 61 -6.16 7.44 -7.33
N ASP A 62 -5.25 7.32 -6.36
CA ASP A 62 -5.52 7.04 -4.94
C ASP A 62 -6.34 8.14 -4.23
N VAL A 63 -6.05 9.42 -4.53
CA VAL A 63 -6.88 10.50 -3.96
C VAL A 63 -8.29 10.49 -4.55
N LEU A 64 -8.42 10.09 -5.83
CA LEU A 64 -9.69 10.05 -6.52
C LEU A 64 -10.55 8.84 -6.09
N ASP A 65 -9.98 7.64 -5.96
CA ASP A 65 -10.73 6.47 -5.53
C ASP A 65 -11.23 6.60 -4.08
N GLY A 66 -10.40 7.11 -3.16
CA GLY A 66 -10.77 7.39 -1.79
C GLY A 66 -11.86 8.46 -1.69
N ARG A 67 -11.87 9.45 -2.59
CA ARG A 67 -12.95 10.46 -2.66
C ARG A 67 -14.25 9.88 -3.21
N ILE A 68 -14.17 9.02 -4.22
CA ILE A 68 -15.33 8.32 -4.81
C ILE A 68 -15.93 7.33 -3.80
N ALA A 69 -15.10 6.59 -3.07
CA ALA A 69 -15.51 5.66 -2.03
C ALA A 69 -16.25 6.37 -0.89
N ARG A 70 -15.73 7.51 -0.42
CA ARG A 70 -16.41 8.35 0.60
C ARG A 70 -17.74 8.93 0.11
N TRP A 71 -17.79 9.40 -1.14
CA TRP A 71 -19.01 9.95 -1.73
C TRP A 71 -20.11 8.90 -1.90
N ARG A 72 -19.75 7.63 -2.10
CA ARG A 72 -20.74 6.56 -2.31
C ARG A 72 -21.19 5.85 -1.04
N GLN A 73 -20.67 6.22 0.14
CA GLN A 73 -21.07 5.67 1.45
C GLN A 73 -21.08 4.12 1.49
N LYS A 74 -20.30 3.49 0.60
CA LYS A 74 -20.18 2.04 0.45
C LYS A 74 -18.70 1.74 0.23
N SER A 75 -17.96 1.67 1.32
CA SER A 75 -16.63 1.07 1.33
C SER A 75 -16.80 -0.43 1.53
N SER A 76 -16.51 -1.24 0.51
CA SER A 76 -16.44 -2.69 0.67
C SER A 76 -15.14 -3.07 1.38
N ALA A 77 -15.16 -4.08 2.26
CA ALA A 77 -13.96 -4.60 2.90
C ALA A 77 -12.92 -5.09 1.88
N MET A 78 -13.39 -5.65 0.75
CA MET A 78 -12.52 -6.11 -0.33
C MET A 78 -11.80 -4.94 -1.03
N GLY A 79 -12.51 -3.85 -1.34
CA GLY A 79 -11.92 -2.68 -2.01
C GLY A 79 -10.86 -2.00 -1.15
N ARG A 80 -11.04 -2.00 0.18
CA ARG A 80 -10.07 -1.47 1.12
C ARG A 80 -8.77 -2.28 1.19
N GLU A 81 -8.86 -3.61 1.15
CA GLU A 81 -7.65 -4.45 1.08
C GLU A 81 -6.94 -4.27 -0.26
N LEU A 82 -7.69 -4.14 -1.36
CA LEU A 82 -7.14 -3.86 -2.68
C LEU A 82 -6.39 -2.52 -2.73
N ASP A 83 -6.96 -1.49 -2.12
CA ASP A 83 -6.39 -0.15 -1.96
C ASP A 83 -5.03 -0.18 -1.27
N SER A 84 -4.97 -0.86 -0.13
CA SER A 84 -3.72 -0.99 0.63
C SER A 84 -2.64 -1.79 -0.11
N LEU A 85 -3.02 -2.81 -0.88
CA LEU A 85 -2.06 -3.54 -1.72
C LEU A 85 -1.53 -2.66 -2.86
N ALA A 86 -2.39 -1.87 -3.50
CA ALA A 86 -1.99 -0.92 -4.53
C ALA A 86 -1.04 0.14 -3.97
N ASP A 87 -1.35 0.69 -2.79
CA ASP A 87 -0.52 1.68 -2.10
C ASP A 87 0.87 1.19 -1.72
N VAL A 88 0.96 -0.07 -1.24
CA VAL A 88 2.27 -0.67 -0.96
C VAL A 88 3.12 -0.71 -2.23
N ILE A 89 2.54 -1.06 -3.37
CA ILE A 89 3.26 -1.14 -4.64
C ILE A 89 3.67 0.26 -5.11
N SER A 90 2.73 1.21 -5.15
CA SER A 90 2.93 2.54 -5.72
C SER A 90 3.75 3.49 -4.84
N PHE A 91 3.60 3.42 -3.51
CA PHE A 91 4.25 4.36 -2.57
C PHE A 91 5.31 3.71 -1.69
N GLY A 92 5.31 2.39 -1.53
CA GLY A 92 6.36 1.65 -0.83
C GLY A 92 7.43 1.17 -1.81
N VAL A 93 7.04 0.25 -2.68
CA VAL A 93 7.98 -0.50 -3.53
C VAL A 93 8.52 0.34 -4.68
N ALA A 94 7.67 1.07 -5.42
CA ALA A 94 8.11 1.85 -6.56
C ALA A 94 9.16 2.92 -6.21
N PRO A 95 9.01 3.73 -5.14
CA PRO A 95 10.06 4.68 -4.72
C PRO A 95 11.35 3.98 -4.28
N ALA A 96 11.25 2.83 -3.61
CA ALA A 96 12.43 2.07 -3.20
C ALA A 96 13.23 1.55 -4.42
N ILE A 97 12.54 1.12 -5.48
CA ILE A 97 13.19 0.66 -6.71
C ILE A 97 13.73 1.83 -7.55
N ILE A 98 13.05 2.97 -7.58
CA ILE A 98 13.59 4.19 -8.20
C ILE A 98 14.90 4.58 -7.50
N ALA A 99 14.92 4.59 -6.16
CA ALA A 99 16.12 4.88 -5.38
C ALA A 99 17.26 3.89 -5.64
N TYR A 100 16.94 2.59 -5.70
CA TYR A 100 17.89 1.55 -6.12
C TYR A 100 18.45 1.81 -7.52
N GLY A 101 17.58 2.19 -8.47
CA GLY A 101 17.94 2.59 -9.82
C GLY A 101 18.91 3.76 -9.86
N CYS A 102 18.70 4.78 -9.03
CA CYS A 102 19.51 5.99 -8.96
C CYS A 102 20.90 5.81 -8.32
N GLY A 103 21.26 4.61 -7.85
CA GLY A 103 22.61 4.31 -7.37
C GLY A 103 22.69 3.74 -5.95
N MET A 104 21.57 3.55 -5.25
CA MET A 104 21.51 2.91 -3.92
C MET A 104 21.64 1.37 -4.03
N GLN A 105 22.74 0.91 -4.62
CA GLN A 105 22.95 -0.51 -4.97
C GLN A 105 23.79 -1.28 -3.95
N GLY A 106 24.36 -0.60 -2.94
CA GLY A 106 25.17 -1.22 -1.90
C GLY A 106 24.38 -2.18 -1.01
N LEU A 107 25.09 -3.06 -0.29
CA LEU A 107 24.44 -4.00 0.63
C LEU A 107 23.64 -3.28 1.72
N TYR A 108 24.22 -2.25 2.32
CA TYR A 108 23.55 -1.42 3.33
C TYR A 108 22.35 -0.66 2.75
N ASP A 109 22.48 -0.13 1.54
CA ASP A 109 21.39 0.58 0.86
C ASP A 109 20.19 -0.33 0.63
N ARG A 110 20.41 -1.57 0.20
CA ARG A 110 19.34 -2.57 0.02
C ARG A 110 18.63 -2.88 1.33
N ILE A 111 19.37 -2.95 2.45
CA ILE A 111 18.77 -3.16 3.78
C ILE A 111 17.91 -1.95 4.16
N VAL A 112 18.40 -0.73 3.93
CA VAL A 112 17.65 0.51 4.20
C VAL A 112 16.39 0.59 3.35
N LEU A 113 16.48 0.28 2.05
CA LEU A 113 15.33 0.26 1.13
C LEU A 113 14.31 -0.82 1.52
N ALA A 114 14.77 -2.02 1.89
CA ALA A 114 13.89 -3.08 2.38
C ALA A 114 13.20 -2.69 3.70
N TYR A 115 13.94 -2.05 4.61
CA TYR A 115 13.40 -1.51 5.86
C TYR A 115 12.35 -0.43 5.59
N PHE A 116 12.61 0.50 4.66
CA PHE A 116 11.65 1.52 4.24
C PHE A 116 10.33 0.90 3.75
N VAL A 117 10.39 -0.11 2.88
CA VAL A 117 9.19 -0.82 2.40
C VAL A 117 8.49 -1.53 3.57
N ALA A 118 9.22 -2.22 4.44
CA ALA A 118 8.65 -2.91 5.60
C ALA A 118 7.95 -1.96 6.58
N CYS A 119 8.50 -0.76 6.80
CA CYS A 119 7.88 0.30 7.57
C CYS A 119 6.58 0.79 6.92
N GLY A 120 6.60 1.01 5.60
CA GLY A 120 5.42 1.39 4.81
C GLY A 120 4.28 0.38 4.96
N VAL A 121 4.58 -0.91 4.72
CA VAL A 121 3.61 -2.01 4.88
C VAL A 121 3.06 -2.07 6.30
N SER A 122 3.92 -1.98 7.31
CA SER A 122 3.50 -2.01 8.71
C SER A 122 2.58 -0.84 9.08
N ARG A 123 2.82 0.34 8.51
CA ARG A 123 1.99 1.53 8.71
C ARG A 123 0.61 1.36 8.08
N LEU A 124 0.55 0.88 6.84
CA LEU A 124 -0.70 0.60 6.12
C LEU A 124 -1.51 -0.50 6.81
N ALA A 125 -0.87 -1.59 7.23
CA ALA A 125 -1.53 -2.65 7.99
C ALA A 125 -2.16 -2.15 9.30
N ARG A 126 -1.45 -1.30 10.07
CA ARG A 126 -2.04 -0.68 11.27
C ARG A 126 -3.22 0.20 10.94
N TYR A 127 -3.12 1.02 9.90
CA TYR A 127 -4.23 1.86 9.45
C TYR A 127 -5.45 1.02 9.04
N ASN A 128 -5.24 -0.12 8.38
CA ASN A 128 -6.28 -1.07 8.04
C ASN A 128 -7.00 -1.63 9.26
N VAL A 129 -6.25 -2.14 10.23
CA VAL A 129 -6.82 -2.66 11.48
C VAL A 129 -7.56 -1.56 12.25
N THR A 130 -6.99 -0.35 12.36
CA THR A 130 -7.62 0.75 13.10
C THR A 130 -8.96 1.18 12.49
N ALA A 131 -9.06 1.35 11.17
CA ALA A 131 -10.34 1.74 10.59
C ALA A 131 -11.35 0.57 10.49
N GLU A 132 -10.93 -0.70 10.60
CA GLU A 132 -11.86 -1.83 10.80
C GLU A 132 -12.47 -1.77 12.21
N GLN A 133 -11.65 -1.48 13.24
CA GLN A 133 -12.10 -1.27 14.62
C GLN A 133 -13.06 -0.07 14.76
N LEU A 134 -12.85 1.01 14.01
CA LEU A 134 -13.75 2.17 13.99
C LEU A 134 -15.09 1.91 13.27
N SER A 135 -15.18 0.84 12.47
CA SER A 135 -16.40 0.43 11.76
C SER A 135 -17.24 -0.56 12.59
N GLY A 136 -16.77 -0.97 13.77
CA GLY A 136 -17.37 -1.94 14.68
C GLY A 136 -18.04 -1.33 15.92
N ASP A 137 -19.36 -1.26 15.83
CA ASP A 137 -20.50 -1.07 16.77
C ASP A 137 -20.40 -1.00 18.32
N ASP A 138 -19.28 -0.99 19.07
CA ASP A 138 -19.47 -1.03 20.55
C ASP A 138 -18.37 -0.58 21.53
N GLY A 139 -17.64 0.52 21.26
CA GLY A 139 -17.06 1.38 22.31
C GLY A 139 -16.33 0.75 23.52
N LYS A 140 -15.78 -0.48 23.43
CA LYS A 140 -15.14 -1.19 24.54
C LYS A 140 -13.86 -1.90 24.10
N VAL A 141 -12.76 -1.26 24.45
CA VAL A 141 -11.40 -1.81 24.49
C VAL A 141 -11.36 -3.05 25.40
N ARG A 142 -11.29 -4.24 24.79
CA ARG A 142 -10.96 -5.50 25.48
C ARG A 142 -10.18 -6.43 24.56
N TYR A 143 -8.93 -6.07 24.27
CA TYR A 143 -7.76 -6.95 24.41
C TYR A 143 -6.55 -6.25 23.80
N PHE A 144 -5.66 -5.78 24.66
CA PHE A 144 -4.29 -5.41 24.29
C PHE A 144 -3.49 -6.73 24.26
N GLU A 145 -3.57 -7.46 23.16
CA GLU A 145 -2.61 -8.51 22.83
C GLU A 145 -1.80 -8.08 21.60
N GLY A 146 -0.85 -7.20 21.87
CA GLY A 146 0.27 -6.92 21.01
C GLY A 146 1.36 -6.48 21.95
N THR A 147 2.40 -7.30 22.11
CA THR A 147 3.51 -7.03 23.01
C THR A 147 4.01 -5.60 22.79
N PRO A 148 4.22 -4.85 23.88
CA PRO A 148 4.41 -3.42 23.78
C PRO A 148 5.67 -3.10 22.95
N ILE A 149 5.53 -2.04 22.15
CA ILE A 149 6.53 -1.35 21.32
C ILE A 149 7.90 -1.07 22.00
N PRO A 150 8.10 -1.05 23.35
CA PRO A 150 9.41 -0.78 23.94
C PRO A 150 10.52 -1.80 23.64
N THR A 151 10.21 -3.05 23.27
CA THR A 151 11.27 -4.03 22.92
C THR A 151 12.01 -3.65 21.63
N SER A 152 11.36 -2.91 20.73
CA SER A 152 12.00 -2.39 19.51
C SER A 152 13.06 -1.33 19.81
N ILE A 153 12.85 -0.53 20.87
CA ILE A 153 13.80 0.52 21.30
C ILE A 153 15.07 -0.11 21.88
N VAL A 154 14.95 -1.24 22.59
CA VAL A 154 16.11 -1.99 23.12
C VAL A 154 16.99 -2.53 21.98
N LEU A 155 16.38 -3.01 20.91
CA LEU A 155 17.09 -3.51 19.73
C LEU A 155 17.83 -2.39 18.98
N VAL A 156 17.21 -1.20 18.88
CA VAL A 156 17.87 0.01 18.32
C VAL A 156 19.01 0.49 19.21
N ALA A 157 18.88 0.41 20.55
CA ALA A 157 19.93 0.81 21.49
C ALA A 157 21.15 -0.13 21.47
N VAL A 158 20.95 -1.44 21.26
CA VAL A 158 22.04 -2.42 21.15
C VAL A 158 22.78 -2.30 19.81
N LEU A 159 22.09 -1.92 18.72
CA LEU A 159 22.70 -1.67 17.41
C LEU A 159 23.44 -0.33 17.32
N ALA A 160 23.20 0.59 18.25
CA ALA A 160 23.82 1.91 18.30
C ALA A 160 25.10 1.96 19.16
N LEU A 161 25.44 0.86 19.85
CA LEU A 161 26.72 0.62 20.52
C LEU A 161 27.64 -0.21 19.61
#